data_AF-A0A930E380-F1
#
_entry.id   AF-A0A930E380-F1
#
_cell.length_a   1.000
_cell.length_b   1.000
_cell.length_c   1.000
_cell.angle_alpha   90.00
_cell.angle_beta   90.00
_cell.angle_gamma   90.00
#
_symmetry.space_group_name_H-M   'P 1'
#
loop_
_entity.id
_entity.type
_entity.pdbx_description
1 polymer ?
#
loop_
_entity_poly.entity_id
_entity_poly.type
_entity_poly.pdbx_seq_one_letter_code
_entity_poly.pdbx_strand_id
1 'polypeptide(L)'
;MIDLKEQNQLRKNGLNFKNDFDRLLELIKDDGFFINLVNELEPVIKRININNEKFCGSVFWNRFDGTFKIDGALSELVFMNNDPELDFLSYFPVLKFNKSFFYQKKLCELYKLDKTEITVETVFKNKMLFAKFLKSKITSTLKSDYKKYLVANLSNNYDFFYSKWRNKIGYPIDVLSIEAQFHHFWQKTELFTFRDKTEGTSFNVVQDGYVIDDRLNSTGRTIKVRSILFDNYDDFCNFKFRYNYGLYLDELVDMALIEIEKSTTDSKVKGVLFKFLGQFQKEFPEKIAESYCNDEDNFLRILDSDVKNLEKLLYDGIDLFGSSKLGSPYFNSSRISEAWKNEQINKKIMEFLEKNSSRPAEYFSEFSYYNLDKVYAIALENKIPITETFTTIQDFKERIKLFNHPIIYCPVKISDRGQIKLCGSATNKYYFEKENEKFRTIEDGLISTNSKTTKLVKETVENLLKLPFNFLNDSEKDHLQFVLRMETVD
;
A
#
# COMPACT_ATOMS: atom_id res chain seq x y z
N MET A 1 -0.02 -34.31 -26.90
CA MET A 1 -0.31 -34.33 -25.45
C MET A 1 1.04 -34.26 -24.77
N ILE A 2 1.44 -33.08 -24.29
CA ILE A 2 2.71 -32.94 -23.56
C ILE A 2 2.45 -33.49 -22.15
N ASP A 3 3.31 -34.38 -21.69
CA ASP A 3 3.14 -35.15 -20.44
C ASP A 3 3.16 -34.21 -19.22
N LEU A 4 2.12 -34.27 -18.39
CA LEU A 4 1.98 -33.51 -17.14
C LEU A 4 3.16 -33.73 -16.19
N LYS A 5 3.92 -34.84 -16.35
CA LYS A 5 5.15 -35.10 -15.58
C LYS A 5 6.34 -34.24 -16.00
N GLU A 6 6.47 -33.86 -17.28
CA GLU A 6 7.53 -32.95 -17.74
C GLU A 6 7.30 -31.52 -17.25
N GLN A 7 6.03 -31.09 -17.13
CA GLN A 7 5.69 -29.77 -16.58
C GLN A 7 6.06 -29.62 -15.10
N ASN A 8 6.07 -30.71 -14.32
CA ASN A 8 6.44 -30.69 -12.91
C ASN A 8 7.96 -30.61 -12.68
N GLN A 9 8.80 -31.06 -13.63
CA GLN A 9 10.26 -30.97 -13.49
C GLN A 9 10.82 -29.59 -13.85
N LEU A 10 10.15 -28.82 -14.71
CA LEU A 10 10.49 -27.42 -15.02
C LEU A 10 10.24 -26.45 -13.84
N ARG A 11 9.45 -26.85 -12.84
CA ARG A 11 9.11 -26.02 -11.66
C ARG A 11 10.26 -25.80 -10.67
N LYS A 12 11.42 -26.45 -10.86
CA LYS A 12 12.60 -26.23 -10.00
C LYS A 12 13.30 -24.87 -10.22
N ASN A 13 12.98 -24.13 -11.29
CA ASN A 13 13.65 -22.88 -11.65
C ASN A 13 12.86 -21.59 -11.33
N GLY A 14 11.82 -21.67 -10.49
CA GLY A 14 10.95 -20.53 -10.19
C GLY A 14 10.07 -20.11 -11.38
N LEU A 15 9.05 -19.31 -11.11
CA LEU A 15 8.21 -18.75 -12.15
C LEU A 15 8.96 -17.65 -12.90
N ASN A 16 9.08 -17.79 -14.22
CA ASN A 16 9.90 -16.88 -15.01
C ASN A 16 9.18 -16.52 -16.31
N PHE A 17 8.82 -15.25 -16.44
CA PHE A 17 8.15 -14.70 -17.61
C PHE A 17 8.85 -15.07 -18.92
N LYS A 18 10.19 -14.95 -19.00
CA LYS A 18 10.95 -15.24 -20.22
C LYS A 18 10.81 -16.71 -20.60
N ASN A 19 10.99 -17.64 -19.64
CA ASN A 19 10.89 -19.07 -19.91
C ASN A 19 9.48 -19.47 -20.35
N ASP A 20 8.44 -18.91 -19.72
CA ASP A 20 7.05 -19.17 -20.10
C ASP A 20 6.69 -18.56 -21.46
N PHE A 21 7.23 -17.38 -21.78
CA PHE A 21 7.08 -16.78 -23.11
C PHE A 21 7.82 -17.60 -24.16
N ASP A 22 9.04 -18.07 -23.89
CA ASP A 22 9.81 -18.94 -24.78
C ASP A 22 9.04 -20.23 -25.05
N ARG A 23 8.45 -20.84 -24.01
CA ARG A 23 7.57 -22.01 -24.17
C ARG A 23 6.36 -21.70 -25.03
N LEU A 24 5.70 -20.56 -24.84
CA LEU A 24 4.60 -20.13 -25.71
C LEU A 24 5.07 -19.95 -27.16
N LEU A 25 6.25 -19.36 -27.39
CA LEU A 25 6.84 -19.21 -28.72
C LEU A 25 7.15 -20.54 -29.41
N GLU A 26 7.49 -21.58 -28.64
CA GLU A 26 7.65 -22.94 -29.16
C GLU A 26 6.29 -23.57 -29.49
N LEU A 27 5.30 -23.45 -28.60
CA LEU A 27 3.95 -24.01 -28.81
C LEU A 27 3.28 -23.46 -30.08
N ILE A 28 3.44 -22.17 -30.37
CA ILE A 28 2.85 -21.54 -31.56
C ILE A 28 3.55 -21.94 -32.88
N LYS A 29 4.59 -22.77 -32.85
CA LYS A 29 5.15 -23.37 -34.07
C LYS A 29 4.30 -24.55 -34.55
N ASP A 30 3.63 -25.23 -33.63
CA ASP A 30 2.75 -26.37 -33.92
C ASP A 30 1.39 -25.88 -34.46
N ASP A 31 0.91 -26.52 -35.53
CA ASP A 31 -0.43 -26.27 -36.06
C ASP A 31 -1.53 -26.71 -35.09
N GLY A 32 -1.26 -27.72 -34.25
CA GLY A 32 -2.19 -28.22 -33.23
C GLY A 32 -2.64 -27.14 -32.24
N PHE A 33 -1.75 -26.20 -31.89
CA PHE A 33 -2.09 -25.05 -31.04
C PHE A 33 -3.22 -24.21 -31.63
N PHE A 34 -3.14 -23.90 -32.93
CA PHE A 34 -4.14 -23.04 -33.60
C PHE A 34 -5.43 -23.78 -33.90
N ILE A 35 -5.37 -25.07 -34.20
CA ILE A 35 -6.58 -25.89 -34.36
C ILE A 35 -7.34 -25.95 -33.04
N ASN A 36 -6.64 -26.15 -31.92
CA ASN A 36 -7.26 -26.10 -30.60
C ASN A 36 -7.90 -24.72 -30.34
N LEU A 37 -7.15 -23.64 -30.58
CA LEU A 37 -7.66 -22.27 -30.43
C LEU A 37 -8.91 -22.00 -31.28
N VAL A 38 -8.95 -22.44 -32.54
CA VAL A 38 -10.14 -22.27 -33.40
C VAL A 38 -11.35 -23.00 -32.81
N ASN A 39 -11.16 -24.19 -32.25
CA ASN A 39 -12.24 -24.97 -31.63
C ASN A 39 -12.77 -24.30 -30.37
N GLU A 40 -11.91 -23.72 -29.53
CA GLU A 40 -12.33 -22.96 -28.33
C GLU A 40 -13.00 -21.62 -28.70
N LEU A 41 -12.51 -20.97 -29.75
CA LEU A 41 -13.01 -19.67 -30.19
C LEU A 41 -14.41 -19.76 -30.81
N GLU A 42 -14.68 -20.78 -31.62
CA GLU A 42 -15.96 -20.96 -32.32
C GLU A 42 -17.22 -20.83 -31.43
N PRO A 43 -17.37 -21.59 -30.32
CA PRO A 43 -18.56 -21.50 -29.49
C PRO A 43 -18.72 -20.13 -28.85
N VAL A 44 -17.62 -19.47 -28.47
CA VAL A 44 -17.65 -18.12 -27.87
C VAL A 44 -18.12 -17.10 -28.90
N ILE A 45 -17.55 -17.13 -30.11
CA ILE A 45 -17.93 -16.21 -31.18
C ILE A 45 -19.40 -16.40 -31.59
N LYS A 46 -19.88 -17.64 -31.73
CA LYS A 46 -21.28 -17.91 -32.09
C LYS A 46 -22.29 -17.44 -31.04
N ARG A 47 -21.90 -17.42 -29.76
CA ARG A 47 -22.75 -16.91 -28.66
C ARG A 47 -22.82 -15.38 -28.64
N ILE A 48 -21.78 -14.71 -29.09
CA ILE A 48 -21.70 -13.25 -29.05
C ILE A 48 -22.34 -12.68 -30.31
N ASN A 49 -23.18 -11.64 -30.18
CA ASN A 49 -23.74 -10.93 -31.34
C ASN A 49 -22.66 -10.06 -32.03
N ILE A 50 -21.79 -10.72 -32.78
CA ILE A 50 -20.66 -10.20 -33.57
C ILE A 50 -21.02 -9.08 -34.54
N ASN A 51 -22.31 -8.97 -34.90
CA ASN A 51 -22.80 -7.90 -35.76
C ASN A 51 -22.82 -6.53 -35.07
N ASN A 52 -22.78 -6.50 -33.73
CA ASN A 52 -22.63 -5.29 -32.94
C ASN A 52 -21.22 -4.71 -33.10
N GLU A 53 -21.13 -3.47 -33.57
CA GLU A 53 -19.86 -2.77 -33.83
C GLU A 53 -19.02 -2.52 -32.57
N LYS A 54 -19.63 -2.58 -31.38
CA LYS A 54 -18.95 -2.36 -30.09
C LYS A 54 -18.32 -3.63 -29.50
N PHE A 55 -18.34 -4.74 -30.24
CA PHE A 55 -17.76 -6.00 -29.79
C PHE A 55 -16.22 -5.96 -29.77
N CYS A 56 -15.65 -6.39 -28.65
CA CYS A 56 -14.22 -6.69 -28.52
C CYS A 56 -14.06 -8.02 -27.77
N GLY A 57 -13.11 -8.84 -28.21
CA GLY A 57 -12.70 -10.07 -27.56
C GLY A 57 -11.19 -10.16 -27.40
N SER A 58 -10.77 -10.87 -26.35
CA SER A 58 -9.38 -11.17 -26.03
C SER A 58 -9.24 -12.66 -25.77
N VAL A 59 -8.14 -13.23 -26.24
CA VAL A 59 -7.73 -14.62 -25.97
C VAL A 59 -6.46 -14.56 -25.14
N PHE A 60 -6.47 -15.33 -24.06
CA PHE A 60 -5.33 -15.53 -23.18
C PHE A 60 -4.96 -17.01 -23.14
N TRP A 61 -3.67 -17.29 -23.03
CA TRP A 61 -3.13 -18.61 -22.78
C TRP A 61 -2.64 -18.68 -21.34
N ASN A 62 -3.08 -19.70 -20.62
CA ASN A 62 -2.72 -19.91 -19.22
C ASN A 62 -1.37 -20.66 -19.14
N ARG A 63 -0.41 -20.07 -18.43
CA ARG A 63 0.95 -20.64 -18.28
C ARG A 63 1.01 -21.86 -17.34
N PHE A 64 -0.01 -22.14 -16.55
CA PHE A 64 0.01 -23.25 -15.59
C PHE A 64 -0.56 -24.54 -16.17
N ASP A 65 -1.65 -24.45 -16.93
CA ASP A 65 -2.34 -25.63 -17.50
C ASP A 65 -2.37 -25.66 -19.04
N GLY A 66 -1.95 -24.57 -19.71
CA GLY A 66 -1.92 -24.45 -21.16
C GLY A 66 -3.29 -24.18 -21.81
N THR A 67 -4.34 -23.96 -21.03
CA THR A 67 -5.70 -23.71 -21.52
C THR A 67 -5.88 -22.29 -22.06
N PHE A 68 -7.00 -22.06 -22.76
CA PHE A 68 -7.36 -20.73 -23.25
C PHE A 68 -8.50 -20.12 -22.41
N LYS A 69 -8.32 -18.88 -21.97
CA LYS A 69 -9.40 -18.01 -21.48
C LYS A 69 -9.79 -17.06 -22.61
N ILE A 70 -11.06 -17.06 -23.00
CA ILE A 70 -11.57 -16.22 -24.08
C ILE A 70 -12.66 -15.32 -23.52
N ASP A 71 -12.33 -14.05 -23.37
CA ASP A 71 -13.25 -13.04 -22.84
C ASP A 71 -13.83 -12.23 -24.00
N GLY A 72 -15.14 -12.02 -24.00
CA GLY A 72 -15.82 -11.22 -25.01
C GLY A 72 -17.04 -10.51 -24.42
N ALA A 73 -17.21 -9.22 -24.75
CA ALA A 73 -18.35 -8.43 -24.26
C ALA A 73 -18.98 -7.59 -25.39
N LEU A 74 -20.29 -7.34 -25.25
CA LEU A 74 -21.09 -6.54 -26.19
C LEU A 74 -20.80 -5.04 -26.14
N SER A 75 -20.07 -4.56 -25.12
CA SER A 75 -19.54 -3.20 -25.07
C SER A 75 -18.25 -3.13 -24.29
N GLU A 76 -17.39 -2.17 -24.66
CA GLU A 76 -16.14 -1.91 -23.96
C GLU A 76 -16.32 -1.51 -22.48
N LEU A 77 -17.50 -1.02 -22.08
CA LEU A 77 -17.81 -0.57 -20.72
C LEU A 77 -18.15 -1.71 -19.74
N VAL A 78 -18.72 -2.81 -20.23
CA VAL A 78 -19.16 -3.95 -19.38
C VAL A 78 -17.99 -4.86 -18.97
N PHE A 79 -16.87 -4.79 -19.70
CA PHE A 79 -15.62 -5.52 -19.38
C PHE A 79 -14.98 -5.09 -18.03
N MET A 80 -15.42 -3.98 -17.44
CA MET A 80 -14.65 -3.24 -16.43
C MET A 80 -14.81 -3.70 -14.99
N ASN A 81 -15.84 -4.47 -14.64
CA ASN A 81 -16.19 -4.71 -13.23
C ASN A 81 -15.97 -6.14 -12.72
N ASN A 82 -15.72 -7.12 -13.59
CA ASN A 82 -15.75 -8.53 -13.23
C ASN A 82 -14.64 -9.34 -13.91
N ASP A 83 -13.35 -9.12 -13.59
CA ASP A 83 -12.49 -10.32 -13.49
C ASP A 83 -12.58 -10.78 -12.04
N PRO A 84 -13.54 -11.65 -11.69
CA PRO A 84 -13.74 -12.07 -10.30
C PRO A 84 -12.50 -12.74 -9.71
N GLU A 85 -11.59 -13.24 -10.56
CA GLU A 85 -10.40 -13.96 -10.15
C GLU A 85 -9.21 -13.05 -9.83
N LEU A 86 -9.21 -11.80 -10.33
CA LEU A 86 -8.09 -10.85 -10.19
C LEU A 86 -6.74 -11.53 -10.43
N ASP A 87 -6.59 -12.26 -11.53
CA ASP A 87 -5.40 -13.06 -11.82
C ASP A 87 -4.40 -12.27 -12.66
N PHE A 88 -3.36 -11.74 -12.01
CA PHE A 88 -2.31 -10.96 -12.63
C PHE A 88 -1.10 -11.79 -13.08
N LEU A 89 -1.15 -13.12 -12.97
CA LEU A 89 0.04 -13.99 -13.06
C LEU A 89 -0.08 -15.11 -14.09
N SER A 90 -1.28 -15.64 -14.33
CA SER A 90 -1.44 -16.85 -15.13
C SER A 90 -1.47 -16.62 -16.63
N TYR A 91 -1.97 -15.48 -17.10
CA TYR A 91 -2.53 -15.36 -18.44
C TYR A 91 -1.67 -14.50 -19.39
N PHE A 92 -1.12 -15.12 -20.44
CA PHE A 92 -0.46 -14.41 -21.54
C PHE A 92 -1.47 -14.04 -22.63
N PRO A 93 -1.55 -12.76 -23.04
CA PRO A 93 -2.45 -12.34 -24.12
C PRO A 93 -1.92 -12.86 -25.46
N VAL A 94 -2.76 -13.62 -26.17
CA VAL A 94 -2.40 -14.26 -27.44
C VAL A 94 -3.03 -13.53 -28.63
N LEU A 95 -4.26 -13.06 -28.46
CA LEU A 95 -5.03 -12.42 -29.52
C LEU A 95 -6.00 -11.39 -28.96
N LYS A 96 -6.05 -10.21 -29.59
CA LYS A 96 -7.15 -9.25 -29.46
C LYS A 96 -7.89 -9.16 -30.78
N PHE A 97 -9.21 -9.16 -30.74
CA PHE A 97 -10.02 -9.11 -31.94
C PHE A 97 -11.33 -8.34 -31.71
N ASN A 98 -11.88 -7.83 -32.79
CA ASN A 98 -13.18 -7.17 -32.85
C ASN A 98 -13.83 -7.54 -34.19
N LYS A 99 -14.97 -6.94 -34.53
CA LYS A 99 -15.63 -7.20 -35.82
C LYS A 99 -14.69 -7.09 -37.03
N SER A 100 -13.83 -6.06 -37.09
CA SER A 100 -12.89 -5.84 -38.21
C SER A 100 -11.86 -6.95 -38.40
N PHE A 101 -11.62 -7.77 -37.37
CA PHE A 101 -10.72 -8.92 -37.42
C PHE A 101 -11.11 -9.93 -38.50
N PHE A 102 -12.43 -10.16 -38.66
CA PHE A 102 -12.98 -11.12 -39.62
C PHE A 102 -13.03 -10.58 -41.06
N TYR A 103 -12.77 -9.28 -41.26
CA TYR A 103 -12.79 -8.63 -42.57
C TYR A 103 -11.40 -8.13 -43.01
N GLN A 104 -10.34 -8.69 -42.41
CA GLN A 104 -8.97 -8.31 -42.77
C GLN A 104 -8.63 -8.82 -44.18
N LYS A 105 -7.92 -7.97 -44.96
CA LYS A 105 -7.54 -8.27 -46.34
C LYS A 105 -6.83 -9.62 -46.47
N LYS A 106 -5.88 -9.92 -45.58
CA LYS A 106 -5.16 -11.21 -45.55
C LYS A 106 -6.07 -12.42 -45.33
N LEU A 107 -7.14 -12.27 -44.54
CA LEU A 107 -8.11 -13.34 -44.33
C LEU A 107 -8.99 -13.53 -45.58
N CYS A 108 -9.46 -12.42 -46.17
CA CYS A 108 -10.22 -12.42 -47.42
C CYS A 108 -9.43 -13.09 -48.56
N GLU A 109 -8.16 -12.72 -48.73
CA GLU A 109 -7.22 -13.31 -49.69
C GLU A 109 -7.04 -14.81 -49.47
N LEU A 110 -6.93 -15.25 -48.19
CA LEU A 110 -6.76 -16.66 -47.85
C LEU A 110 -7.99 -17.51 -48.20
N TYR A 111 -9.18 -16.94 -48.07
CA TYR A 111 -10.45 -17.57 -48.41
C TYR A 111 -10.87 -17.37 -49.87
N LYS A 112 -10.17 -16.50 -50.62
CA LYS A 112 -10.51 -16.08 -51.99
C LYS A 112 -11.93 -15.50 -52.07
N LEU A 113 -12.29 -14.67 -51.09
CA LEU A 113 -13.59 -14.03 -50.97
C LEU A 113 -13.41 -12.52 -50.82
N ASP A 114 -14.39 -11.76 -51.28
CA ASP A 114 -14.43 -10.33 -51.02
C ASP A 114 -14.85 -10.04 -49.57
N LYS A 115 -14.55 -8.82 -49.10
CA LYS A 115 -14.91 -8.38 -47.74
C LYS A 115 -16.42 -8.50 -47.43
N THR A 116 -17.27 -8.35 -48.44
CA THR A 116 -18.73 -8.44 -48.31
C THR A 116 -19.23 -9.89 -48.24
N GLU A 117 -18.40 -10.85 -48.64
CA GLU A 117 -18.76 -12.27 -48.74
C GLU A 117 -18.23 -13.09 -47.55
N ILE A 118 -17.19 -12.61 -46.88
CA ILE A 118 -16.66 -13.28 -45.70
C ILE A 118 -17.58 -13.08 -44.50
N THR A 119 -18.16 -14.17 -44.01
CA THR A 119 -18.95 -14.20 -42.77
C THR A 119 -18.27 -15.08 -41.73
N VAL A 120 -18.73 -14.98 -40.48
CA VAL A 120 -18.20 -15.80 -39.40
C VAL A 120 -18.48 -17.29 -39.64
N GLU A 121 -19.65 -17.62 -40.18
CA GLU A 121 -19.98 -19.00 -40.59
C GLU A 121 -19.00 -19.51 -41.65
N THR A 122 -18.68 -18.68 -42.64
CA THR A 122 -17.72 -19.04 -43.69
C THR A 122 -16.32 -19.28 -43.13
N VAL A 123 -15.87 -18.45 -42.19
CA VAL A 123 -14.57 -18.60 -41.51
C VAL A 123 -14.51 -19.94 -40.76
N PHE A 124 -15.52 -20.24 -39.94
CA PHE A 124 -15.53 -21.47 -39.13
C PHE A 124 -15.85 -22.74 -39.92
N LYS A 125 -16.45 -22.64 -41.12
CA LYS A 125 -16.62 -23.78 -42.03
C LYS A 125 -15.28 -24.36 -42.49
N ASN A 126 -14.23 -23.53 -42.61
CA ASN A 126 -12.87 -23.98 -42.92
C ASN A 126 -11.89 -23.63 -41.80
N LYS A 127 -11.99 -24.37 -40.69
CA LYS A 127 -11.15 -24.20 -39.50
C LYS A 127 -9.64 -24.23 -39.79
N MET A 128 -9.22 -25.05 -40.76
CA MET A 128 -7.81 -25.16 -41.15
C MET A 128 -7.27 -23.86 -41.76
N LEU A 129 -8.03 -23.22 -42.67
CA LEU A 129 -7.63 -21.92 -43.22
C LEU A 129 -7.63 -20.85 -42.12
N PHE A 130 -8.62 -20.86 -41.23
CA PHE A 130 -8.66 -19.89 -40.13
C PHE A 130 -7.46 -20.07 -39.20
N ALA A 131 -7.12 -21.31 -38.83
CA ALA A 131 -5.94 -21.63 -38.02
C ALA A 131 -4.65 -21.12 -38.67
N LYS A 132 -4.51 -21.26 -40.00
CA LYS A 132 -3.35 -20.71 -40.75
C LYS A 132 -3.29 -19.18 -40.68
N PHE A 133 -4.44 -18.50 -40.78
CA PHE A 133 -4.51 -17.04 -40.58
C PHE A 133 -4.12 -16.64 -39.16
N LEU A 134 -4.67 -17.31 -38.14
CA LEU A 134 -4.33 -17.08 -36.73
C LEU A 134 -2.84 -17.30 -36.49
N LYS A 135 -2.26 -18.38 -37.05
CA LYS A 135 -0.83 -18.70 -36.95
C LYS A 135 0.05 -17.55 -37.39
N SER A 136 -0.19 -17.03 -38.59
CA SER A 136 0.59 -15.91 -39.12
C SER A 136 0.49 -14.68 -38.21
N LYS A 137 -0.73 -14.34 -37.77
CA LYS A 137 -0.99 -13.14 -36.99
C LYS A 137 -0.41 -13.22 -35.57
N ILE A 138 -0.77 -14.26 -34.83
CA ILE A 138 -0.33 -14.49 -33.44
C ILE A 138 1.20 -14.60 -33.39
N THR A 139 1.82 -15.37 -34.30
CA THR A 139 3.28 -15.50 -34.35
C THR A 139 3.96 -14.15 -34.56
N SER A 140 3.44 -13.31 -35.45
CA SER A 140 4.01 -11.98 -35.69
C SER A 140 3.89 -11.06 -34.47
N THR A 141 2.75 -11.09 -33.80
CA THR A 141 2.49 -10.28 -32.60
C THR A 141 3.37 -10.71 -31.43
N LEU A 142 3.38 -12.01 -31.10
CA LEU A 142 4.16 -12.51 -29.96
C LEU A 142 5.66 -12.32 -30.16
N LYS A 143 6.19 -12.50 -31.38
CA LYS A 143 7.60 -12.18 -31.68
C LYS A 143 7.91 -10.69 -31.52
N SER A 144 6.99 -9.81 -31.90
CA SER A 144 7.13 -8.37 -31.70
C SER A 144 7.11 -8.02 -30.22
N ASP A 145 6.15 -8.55 -29.47
CA ASP A 145 5.98 -8.30 -28.04
C ASP A 145 7.19 -8.85 -27.25
N TYR A 146 7.76 -10.01 -27.64
CA TYR A 146 8.98 -10.55 -27.04
C TYR A 146 10.20 -9.63 -27.25
N LYS A 147 10.36 -9.05 -28.45
CA LYS A 147 11.42 -8.04 -28.69
C LYS A 147 11.22 -6.81 -27.79
N LYS A 148 9.97 -6.39 -27.58
CA LYS A 148 9.64 -5.28 -26.68
C LYS A 148 9.95 -5.62 -25.22
N TYR A 149 9.73 -6.87 -24.80
CA TYR A 149 10.15 -7.37 -23.49
C TYR A 149 11.67 -7.24 -23.30
N LEU A 150 12.47 -7.74 -24.24
CA LEU A 150 13.93 -7.66 -24.13
C LEU A 150 14.43 -6.20 -24.04
N VAL A 151 13.87 -5.30 -24.84
CA VAL A 151 14.21 -3.86 -24.79
C VAL A 151 13.77 -3.22 -23.48
N ALA A 152 12.56 -3.52 -23.01
CA ALA A 152 12.03 -3.01 -21.75
C ALA A 152 12.89 -3.43 -20.57
N ASN A 153 13.30 -4.71 -20.52
CA ASN A 153 14.12 -5.25 -19.45
C ASN A 153 15.54 -4.64 -19.41
N LEU A 154 16.12 -4.30 -20.57
CA LEU A 154 17.42 -3.62 -20.64
C LEU A 154 17.35 -2.13 -20.29
N SER A 155 16.24 -1.48 -20.63
CA SER A 155 16.07 -0.02 -20.44
C SER A 155 15.31 0.36 -19.17
N ASN A 156 14.79 -0.62 -18.44
CA ASN A 156 13.86 -0.43 -17.31
C ASN A 156 12.65 0.46 -17.67
N ASN A 157 12.18 0.39 -18.92
CA ASN A 157 11.00 1.11 -19.40
C ASN A 157 9.94 0.12 -19.88
N TYR A 158 8.84 0.04 -19.13
CA TYR A 158 7.73 -0.87 -19.37
C TYR A 158 6.47 -0.20 -19.96
N ASP A 159 6.58 1.00 -20.53
CA ASP A 159 5.45 1.76 -21.10
C ASP A 159 4.65 0.97 -22.14
N PHE A 160 5.35 0.15 -22.93
CA PHE A 160 4.72 -0.76 -23.86
C PHE A 160 3.76 -1.73 -23.14
N PHE A 161 4.19 -2.34 -22.03
CA PHE A 161 3.36 -3.28 -21.27
C PHE A 161 2.28 -2.56 -20.47
N TYR A 162 2.56 -1.39 -19.89
CA TYR A 162 1.53 -0.50 -19.32
C TYR A 162 0.42 -0.18 -20.33
N SER A 163 0.78 0.08 -21.59
CA SER A 163 -0.22 0.27 -22.65
C SER A 163 -1.05 -0.99 -22.92
N LYS A 164 -0.49 -2.20 -22.73
CA LYS A 164 -1.20 -3.48 -22.93
C LYS A 164 -2.25 -3.72 -21.83
N TRP A 165 -1.93 -3.45 -20.56
CA TRP A 165 -2.94 -3.46 -19.48
C TRP A 165 -4.03 -2.40 -19.72
N ARG A 166 -3.64 -1.18 -20.11
CA ARG A 166 -4.61 -0.13 -20.51
C ARG A 166 -5.54 -0.59 -21.63
N ASN A 167 -5.00 -1.38 -22.56
CA ASN A 167 -5.71 -1.94 -23.70
C ASN A 167 -6.39 -3.30 -23.45
N LYS A 168 -6.52 -3.74 -22.19
CA LYS A 168 -7.23 -4.98 -21.78
C LYS A 168 -6.60 -6.28 -22.29
N ILE A 169 -5.30 -6.25 -22.53
CA ILE A 169 -4.49 -7.41 -22.91
C ILE A 169 -3.20 -7.39 -22.10
N GLY A 170 -3.34 -7.20 -20.79
CA GLY A 170 -2.23 -7.21 -19.86
C GLY A 170 -1.45 -8.52 -19.92
N TYR A 171 -0.13 -8.42 -19.85
CA TYR A 171 0.73 -9.58 -19.63
C TYR A 171 0.75 -9.92 -18.13
N PRO A 172 1.21 -11.12 -17.75
CA PRO A 172 1.55 -11.41 -16.36
C PRO A 172 2.49 -10.35 -15.77
N ILE A 173 2.28 -9.96 -14.51
CA ILE A 173 3.03 -8.85 -13.88
C ILE A 173 4.52 -9.13 -13.75
N ASP A 174 4.95 -10.39 -13.79
CA ASP A 174 6.36 -10.80 -13.82
C ASP A 174 7.07 -10.46 -15.14
N VAL A 175 6.39 -9.81 -16.10
CA VAL A 175 7.02 -9.09 -17.21
C VAL A 175 7.82 -7.87 -16.75
N LEU A 176 7.49 -7.31 -15.59
CA LEU A 176 8.15 -6.15 -14.98
C LEU A 176 9.36 -6.61 -14.15
N SER A 177 10.30 -5.70 -13.89
CA SER A 177 11.36 -5.94 -12.90
C SER A 177 10.78 -6.14 -11.50
N ILE A 178 11.50 -6.82 -10.61
CA ILE A 178 11.04 -7.08 -9.23
C ILE A 178 10.70 -5.77 -8.52
N GLU A 179 11.51 -4.71 -8.70
CA GLU A 179 11.24 -3.41 -8.11
C GLU A 179 9.94 -2.78 -8.64
N ALA A 180 9.72 -2.88 -9.97
CA ALA A 180 8.51 -2.35 -10.60
C ALA A 180 7.27 -3.17 -10.22
N GLN A 181 7.39 -4.50 -10.09
CA GLN A 181 6.33 -5.36 -9.55
C GLN A 181 6.00 -4.96 -8.12
N PHE A 182 7.00 -4.79 -7.26
CA PHE A 182 6.79 -4.42 -5.87
C PHE A 182 6.08 -3.07 -5.77
N HIS A 183 6.57 -2.07 -6.50
CA HIS A 183 6.01 -0.72 -6.46
C HIS A 183 4.60 -0.62 -7.07
N HIS A 184 4.33 -1.28 -8.19
CA HIS A 184 3.04 -1.14 -8.87
C HIS A 184 1.99 -2.17 -8.42
N PHE A 185 2.41 -3.28 -7.81
CA PHE A 185 1.51 -4.36 -7.45
C PHE A 185 1.68 -4.82 -6.00
N TRP A 186 2.78 -5.49 -5.65
CA TRP A 186 2.89 -6.20 -4.37
C TRP A 186 2.71 -5.30 -3.16
N GLN A 187 3.32 -4.10 -3.15
CA GLN A 187 3.21 -3.18 -2.02
C GLN A 187 1.77 -2.75 -1.74
N LYS A 188 0.84 -2.92 -2.69
CA LYS A 188 -0.58 -2.52 -2.58
C LYS A 188 -1.51 -3.67 -2.19
N THR A 189 -0.96 -4.87 -2.00
CA THR A 189 -1.70 -6.07 -1.60
C THR A 189 -1.84 -6.16 -0.07
N GLU A 190 -2.68 -7.10 0.37
CA GLU A 190 -2.94 -7.43 1.78
C GLU A 190 -1.69 -7.66 2.62
N LEU A 191 -0.67 -8.26 2.02
CA LEU A 191 0.54 -8.67 2.74
C LEU A 191 1.42 -7.46 3.09
N PHE A 192 1.42 -6.42 2.25
CA PHE A 192 2.35 -5.29 2.32
C PHE A 192 1.67 -3.93 2.54
N THR A 193 0.34 -3.87 2.56
CA THR A 193 -0.44 -2.68 2.90
C THR A 193 -1.44 -3.03 3.99
N PHE A 194 -1.50 -2.19 5.02
CA PHE A 194 -2.56 -2.25 6.02
C PHE A 194 -3.65 -1.21 5.71
N ARG A 195 -4.93 -1.62 5.76
CA ARG A 195 -6.08 -0.71 5.70
C ARG A 195 -6.99 -0.97 6.89
N ASP A 196 -7.17 0.04 7.74
CA ASP A 196 -8.10 -0.04 8.85
C ASP A 196 -9.51 -0.28 8.29
N LYS A 197 -10.16 -1.36 8.74
CA LYS A 197 -11.60 -1.49 8.56
C LYS A 197 -12.26 -0.49 9.50
N THR A 198 -13.00 0.47 8.96
CA THR A 198 -13.97 1.21 9.77
C THR A 198 -14.93 0.22 10.42
N GLU A 199 -15.06 0.27 11.75
CA GLU A 199 -15.99 -0.59 12.49
C GLU A 199 -17.40 -0.50 11.87
N GLY A 200 -18.04 -1.66 11.66
CA GLY A 200 -19.40 -1.75 11.12
C GLY A 200 -19.50 -1.98 9.61
N THR A 201 -18.41 -1.91 8.84
CA THR A 201 -18.47 -2.33 7.43
C THR A 201 -18.39 -3.86 7.33
N SER A 202 -19.55 -4.48 7.04
CA SER A 202 -19.57 -5.83 6.50
C SER A 202 -18.61 -5.93 5.32
N PHE A 203 -18.06 -7.11 5.10
CA PHE A 203 -17.14 -7.43 4.00
C PHE A 203 -17.67 -7.11 2.57
N ASN A 204 -18.88 -6.57 2.46
CA ASN A 204 -19.62 -6.29 1.25
C ASN A 204 -19.68 -4.79 0.88
N VAL A 205 -19.12 -3.87 1.68
CA VAL A 205 -19.07 -2.43 1.34
C VAL A 205 -17.64 -2.03 0.97
N VAL A 206 -17.37 -1.89 -0.33
CA VAL A 206 -16.06 -1.61 -0.95
C VAL A 206 -15.65 -0.14 -0.81
N GLN A 207 -15.77 0.46 0.38
CA GLN A 207 -15.31 1.85 0.55
C GLN A 207 -13.78 1.94 0.73
N ASP A 208 -13.12 0.91 1.26
CA ASP A 208 -11.66 0.91 1.56
C ASP A 208 -10.87 -0.30 1.02
N GLY A 209 -11.24 -0.83 -0.15
CA GLY A 209 -10.53 -1.97 -0.77
C GLY A 209 -9.05 -1.71 -1.10
N TYR A 210 -8.29 -2.78 -1.32
CA TYR A 210 -6.93 -2.76 -1.87
C TYR A 210 -6.90 -2.14 -3.26
N VAL A 211 -5.77 -1.55 -3.62
CA VAL A 211 -5.66 -0.70 -4.82
C VAL A 211 -4.90 -1.42 -5.91
N ILE A 212 -5.56 -1.60 -7.05
CA ILE A 212 -4.88 -1.92 -8.31
C ILE A 212 -4.41 -0.60 -8.93
N ASP A 213 -3.11 -0.51 -9.18
CA ASP A 213 -2.45 0.63 -9.83
C ASP A 213 -3.11 0.95 -11.19
N ASP A 214 -3.23 2.24 -11.51
CA ASP A 214 -3.85 2.73 -12.74
C ASP A 214 -3.08 2.29 -14.00
N ARG A 215 -1.78 2.02 -13.88
CA ARG A 215 -0.93 1.47 -14.94
C ARG A 215 -1.22 0.00 -15.23
N LEU A 216 -1.75 -0.73 -14.26
CA LEU A 216 -2.04 -2.17 -14.35
C LEU A 216 -3.51 -2.46 -14.68
N ASN A 217 -4.29 -1.44 -15.06
CA ASN A 217 -5.68 -1.65 -15.45
C ASN A 217 -6.12 -0.77 -16.63
N SER A 218 -7.30 -1.09 -17.16
CA SER A 218 -7.84 -0.46 -18.37
C SER A 218 -8.59 0.85 -18.15
N THR A 219 -8.89 1.21 -16.91
CA THR A 219 -9.65 2.43 -16.59
C THR A 219 -8.77 3.67 -16.58
N GLY A 220 -7.44 3.50 -16.44
CA GLY A 220 -6.52 4.61 -16.16
C GLY A 220 -6.82 5.30 -14.84
N ARG A 221 -7.54 4.62 -13.94
CA ARG A 221 -7.89 5.06 -12.60
C ARG A 221 -7.55 3.94 -11.61
N THR A 222 -7.33 4.32 -10.37
CA THR A 222 -7.23 3.36 -9.26
C THR A 222 -8.54 2.59 -9.08
N ILE A 223 -8.46 1.26 -9.10
CA ILE A 223 -9.58 0.38 -8.80
C ILE A 223 -9.42 -0.14 -7.36
N LYS A 224 -10.49 -0.06 -6.57
CA LYS A 224 -10.56 -0.65 -5.22
C LYS A 224 -11.17 -2.05 -5.30
N VAL A 225 -10.49 -3.04 -4.72
CA VAL A 225 -10.95 -4.43 -4.67
C VAL A 225 -10.95 -4.94 -3.23
N ARG A 226 -11.85 -5.88 -2.93
CA ARG A 226 -11.97 -6.45 -1.57
C ARG A 226 -10.73 -7.23 -1.17
N SER A 227 -10.23 -8.07 -2.07
CA SER A 227 -9.02 -8.86 -1.83
C SER A 227 -8.37 -9.30 -3.14
N ILE A 228 -7.04 -9.21 -3.21
CA ILE A 228 -6.19 -9.61 -4.34
C ILE A 228 -5.62 -11.01 -4.07
N LEU A 229 -4.87 -11.18 -2.97
CA LEU A 229 -4.08 -12.39 -2.72
C LEU A 229 -4.89 -13.56 -2.13
N PHE A 230 -6.05 -13.27 -1.53
CA PHE A 230 -6.85 -14.22 -0.76
C PHE A 230 -8.31 -14.23 -1.24
N ASP A 231 -9.03 -15.33 -1.02
CA ASP A 231 -10.47 -15.39 -1.37
C ASP A 231 -11.34 -14.76 -0.27
N ASN A 232 -10.90 -14.86 0.99
CA ASN A 232 -11.62 -14.38 2.15
C ASN A 232 -10.65 -14.06 3.31
N TYR A 233 -11.23 -13.62 4.44
CA TYR A 233 -10.46 -13.23 5.62
C TYR A 233 -9.79 -14.38 6.34
N ASP A 234 -10.45 -15.55 6.36
CA ASP A 234 -9.91 -16.73 7.04
C ASP A 234 -8.69 -17.22 6.28
N ASP A 235 -8.73 -17.19 4.94
CA ASP A 235 -7.58 -17.44 4.09
C ASP A 235 -6.45 -16.43 4.34
N PHE A 236 -6.75 -15.13 4.48
CA PHE A 236 -5.73 -14.13 4.88
C PHE A 236 -5.11 -14.42 6.26
N CYS A 237 -5.94 -14.71 7.27
CA CYS A 237 -5.46 -15.00 8.63
C CYS A 237 -4.56 -16.22 8.70
N ASN A 238 -4.74 -17.19 7.78
CA ASN A 238 -3.96 -18.42 7.69
C ASN A 238 -2.99 -18.42 6.51
N PHE A 239 -2.75 -17.26 5.87
CA PHE A 239 -1.94 -17.09 4.66
C PHE A 239 -2.17 -18.15 3.57
N LYS A 240 -3.43 -18.52 3.35
CA LYS A 240 -3.85 -19.45 2.29
C LYS A 240 -4.12 -18.68 1.01
N PHE A 241 -3.07 -18.45 0.23
CA PHE A 241 -3.13 -17.72 -1.04
C PHE A 241 -4.06 -18.37 -2.06
N ARG A 242 -4.63 -17.57 -2.96
CA ARG A 242 -5.17 -18.10 -4.22
C ARG A 242 -4.06 -18.85 -4.95
N TYR A 243 -4.44 -19.88 -5.70
CA TYR A 243 -3.49 -20.82 -6.31
C TYR A 243 -2.36 -20.15 -7.08
N ASN A 244 -2.69 -19.19 -7.96
CA ASN A 244 -1.73 -18.46 -8.79
C ASN A 244 -0.72 -17.64 -7.97
N TYR A 245 -1.15 -17.03 -6.86
CA TYR A 245 -0.28 -16.26 -5.96
C TYR A 245 0.56 -17.16 -5.05
N GLY A 246 0.03 -18.31 -4.63
CA GLY A 246 0.77 -19.28 -3.83
C GLY A 246 2.01 -19.86 -4.55
N LEU A 247 2.05 -19.78 -5.88
CA LEU A 247 3.23 -20.18 -6.66
C LEU A 247 4.41 -19.19 -6.56
N TYR A 248 4.20 -17.99 -6.01
CA TYR A 248 5.21 -16.95 -5.77
C TYR A 248 5.62 -16.88 -4.29
N LEU A 249 5.35 -17.92 -3.51
CA LEU A 249 5.59 -17.90 -2.07
C LEU A 249 7.05 -17.59 -1.72
N ASP A 250 8.01 -18.14 -2.48
CA ASP A 250 9.44 -17.91 -2.25
C ASP A 250 9.81 -16.43 -2.45
N GLU A 251 9.33 -15.81 -3.53
CA GLU A 251 9.53 -14.40 -3.81
C GLU A 251 8.81 -13.49 -2.81
N LEU A 252 7.62 -13.89 -2.34
CA LEU A 252 6.90 -13.18 -1.30
C LEU A 252 7.65 -13.21 0.05
N VAL A 253 8.31 -14.33 0.37
CA VAL A 253 9.21 -14.44 1.53
C VAL A 253 10.38 -13.47 1.40
N ASP A 254 11.05 -13.44 0.25
CA ASP A 254 12.17 -12.52 0.01
C ASP A 254 11.73 -11.05 0.12
N MET A 255 10.57 -10.70 -0.46
CA MET A 255 10.00 -9.35 -0.35
C MET A 255 9.63 -8.99 1.08
N ALA A 256 9.07 -9.93 1.86
CA ALA A 256 8.73 -9.72 3.26
C ALA A 256 9.97 -9.46 4.13
N LEU A 257 11.05 -10.23 3.91
CA LEU A 257 12.33 -10.05 4.59
C LEU A 257 12.96 -8.68 4.28
N ILE A 258 12.85 -8.20 3.04
CA ILE A 258 13.35 -6.87 2.67
C ILE A 258 12.49 -5.77 3.29
N GLU A 259 11.17 -5.91 3.22
CA GLU A 259 10.24 -4.87 3.66
C GLU A 259 10.29 -4.67 5.18
N ILE A 260 10.38 -5.75 5.96
CA ILE A 260 10.34 -5.67 7.42
C ILE A 260 11.51 -4.88 8.03
N GLU A 261 12.66 -4.86 7.35
CA GLU A 261 13.87 -4.14 7.78
C GLU A 261 13.83 -2.64 7.41
N LYS A 262 12.90 -2.21 6.57
CA LYS A 262 12.79 -0.78 6.22
C LYS A 262 12.27 0.01 7.42
N SER A 263 12.90 1.16 7.67
CA SER A 263 12.43 2.11 8.68
C SER A 263 11.13 2.82 8.30
N THR A 264 10.76 2.74 7.02
CA THR A 264 9.55 3.34 6.44
C THR A 264 8.41 2.34 6.26
N THR A 265 8.51 1.15 6.85
CA THR A 265 7.41 0.20 6.82
C THR A 265 6.55 0.41 8.06
N ASP A 266 5.25 0.57 7.83
CA ASP A 266 4.24 0.73 8.87
C ASP A 266 4.27 -0.46 9.85
N SER A 267 4.12 -0.17 11.15
CA SER A 267 4.22 -1.19 12.20
C SER A 267 3.12 -2.24 12.14
N LYS A 268 1.93 -1.90 11.62
CA LYS A 268 0.84 -2.85 11.36
C LYS A 268 1.25 -3.80 10.23
N VAL A 269 1.85 -3.29 9.17
CA VAL A 269 2.41 -4.12 8.08
C VAL A 269 3.51 -5.04 8.63
N LYS A 270 4.46 -4.52 9.43
CA LYS A 270 5.49 -5.36 10.07
C LYS A 270 4.88 -6.50 10.89
N GLY A 271 3.83 -6.23 11.66
CA GLY A 271 3.12 -7.26 12.42
C GLY A 271 2.52 -8.36 11.55
N VAL A 272 1.98 -8.03 10.38
CA VAL A 272 1.50 -9.02 9.39
C VAL A 272 2.67 -9.83 8.82
N LEU A 273 3.76 -9.15 8.43
CA LEU A 273 4.94 -9.78 7.84
C LEU A 273 5.64 -10.75 8.81
N PHE A 274 5.77 -10.41 10.10
CA PHE A 274 6.32 -11.32 11.10
C PHE A 274 5.51 -12.62 11.22
N LYS A 275 4.17 -12.51 11.23
CA LYS A 275 3.29 -13.70 11.26
C LYS A 275 3.43 -14.54 10.00
N PHE A 276 3.48 -13.89 8.85
CA PHE A 276 3.69 -14.54 7.56
C PHE A 276 5.00 -15.34 7.55
N LEU A 277 6.11 -14.68 7.90
CA LEU A 277 7.42 -15.33 7.98
C LEU A 277 7.44 -16.48 9.01
N GLY A 278 6.84 -16.27 10.18
CA GLY A 278 6.72 -17.29 11.21
C GLY A 278 5.94 -18.53 10.77
N GLN A 279 4.86 -18.35 9.99
CA GLN A 279 4.08 -19.46 9.44
C GLN A 279 4.90 -20.31 8.45
N PHE A 280 5.73 -19.68 7.63
CA PHE A 280 6.48 -20.34 6.56
C PHE A 280 7.93 -20.72 6.92
N GLN A 281 8.37 -20.49 8.16
CA GLN A 281 9.76 -20.79 8.58
C GLN A 281 10.15 -22.26 8.37
N LYS A 282 9.23 -23.21 8.58
CA LYS A 282 9.51 -24.63 8.35
C LYS A 282 9.74 -24.98 6.88
N GLU A 283 9.09 -24.23 5.98
CA GLU A 283 9.21 -24.42 4.53
C GLU A 283 10.48 -23.73 3.99
N PHE A 284 10.91 -22.63 4.63
CA PHE A 284 12.08 -21.84 4.23
C PHE A 284 13.07 -21.61 5.39
N PRO A 285 13.62 -22.66 6.03
CA PRO A 285 14.45 -22.52 7.22
C PRO A 285 15.81 -21.84 6.96
N GLU A 286 16.30 -21.91 5.71
CA GLU A 286 17.57 -21.26 5.31
C GLU A 286 17.41 -19.75 5.06
N LYS A 287 16.20 -19.29 4.75
CA LYS A 287 15.89 -17.87 4.49
C LYS A 287 15.34 -17.17 5.74
N ILE A 288 14.45 -17.84 6.46
CA ILE A 288 13.73 -17.28 7.59
C ILE A 288 14.43 -17.70 8.89
N ALA A 289 15.22 -16.78 9.44
CA ALA A 289 15.88 -17.00 10.73
C ALA A 289 14.84 -17.22 11.84
N GLU A 290 15.17 -18.09 12.82
CA GLU A 290 14.29 -18.40 13.95
C GLU A 290 13.89 -17.16 14.76
N SER A 291 14.70 -16.10 14.74
CA SER A 291 14.38 -14.82 15.37
C SER A 291 13.08 -14.19 14.84
N TYR A 292 12.72 -14.43 13.57
CA TYR A 292 11.45 -13.96 13.00
C TYR A 292 10.23 -14.75 13.51
N CYS A 293 10.45 -15.84 14.25
CA CYS A 293 9.40 -16.66 14.87
C CYS A 293 9.25 -16.43 16.37
N ASN A 294 10.09 -15.57 16.97
CA ASN A 294 9.98 -15.20 18.37
C ASN A 294 9.00 -14.03 18.52
N ASP A 295 7.82 -14.31 19.09
CA ASP A 295 6.77 -13.31 19.24
C ASP A 295 7.15 -12.16 20.19
N GLU A 296 7.96 -12.43 21.22
CA GLU A 296 8.43 -11.39 22.15
C GLU A 296 9.40 -10.45 21.44
N ASP A 297 10.41 -11.00 20.75
CA ASP A 297 11.39 -10.20 20.01
C ASP A 297 10.72 -9.40 18.89
N ASN A 298 9.81 -10.02 18.14
CA ASN A 298 9.07 -9.36 17.08
C ASN A 298 8.21 -8.22 17.63
N PHE A 299 7.52 -8.42 18.75
CA PHE A 299 6.76 -7.37 19.40
C PHE A 299 7.66 -6.20 19.84
N LEU A 300 8.81 -6.48 20.45
CA LEU A 300 9.77 -5.46 20.85
C LEU A 300 10.32 -4.68 19.65
N ARG A 301 10.62 -5.34 18.53
CA ARG A 301 11.04 -4.68 17.28
C ARG A 301 9.96 -3.75 16.72
N ILE A 302 8.70 -4.17 16.76
CA ILE A 302 7.56 -3.35 16.35
C ILE A 302 7.45 -2.13 17.26
N LEU A 303 7.48 -2.34 18.58
CA LEU A 303 7.36 -1.30 19.58
C LEU A 303 8.49 -0.27 19.47
N ASP A 304 9.73 -0.71 19.26
CA ASP A 304 10.87 0.18 19.03
C ASP A 304 10.68 1.02 17.76
N SER A 305 10.12 0.43 16.70
CA SER A 305 9.79 1.16 15.47
C SER A 305 8.71 2.22 15.72
N ASP A 306 7.66 1.89 16.48
CA ASP A 306 6.59 2.82 16.84
C ASP A 306 7.10 3.98 17.70
N VAL A 307 7.90 3.70 18.73
CA VAL A 307 8.48 4.74 19.61
C VAL A 307 9.42 5.66 18.83
N LYS A 308 10.21 5.11 17.91
CA LYS A 308 11.08 5.90 17.03
C LYS A 308 10.28 6.80 16.09
N ASN A 309 9.15 6.32 15.57
CA ASN A 309 8.26 7.14 14.74
C ASN A 309 7.58 8.24 15.55
N LEU A 310 7.14 7.93 16.78
CA LEU A 310 6.61 8.92 17.72
C LEU A 310 7.64 10.01 18.04
N GLU A 311 8.92 9.64 18.27
CA GLU A 311 10.01 10.61 18.49
C GLU A 311 10.14 11.56 17.29
N LYS A 312 10.17 11.02 16.07
CA LYS A 312 10.23 11.84 14.84
C LYS A 312 9.00 12.73 14.65
N LEU A 313 7.82 12.24 14.99
CA LEU A 313 6.59 13.01 14.87
C LEU A 313 6.60 14.22 15.82
N LEU A 314 6.97 13.98 17.08
CA LEU A 314 6.98 14.99 18.13
C LEU A 314 8.05 16.07 17.90
N TYR A 315 9.23 15.69 17.42
CA TYR A 315 10.37 16.61 17.34
C TYR A 315 10.77 17.00 15.91
N ASP A 316 10.68 16.08 14.95
CA ASP A 316 11.16 16.31 13.59
C ASP A 316 10.04 16.83 12.66
N GLY A 317 8.79 16.75 13.10
CA GLY A 317 7.60 17.16 12.34
C GLY A 317 7.37 16.32 11.07
N ILE A 318 7.93 15.11 11.02
CA ILE A 318 7.75 14.17 9.91
C ILE A 318 6.62 13.22 10.28
N ASP A 319 5.44 13.43 9.68
CA ASP A 319 4.37 12.44 9.69
C ASP A 319 4.68 11.37 8.62
N LEU A 320 5.40 10.32 9.02
CA LEU A 320 5.71 9.20 8.12
C LEU A 320 4.52 8.23 7.98
N PHE A 321 3.68 8.11 9.01
CA PHE A 321 2.53 7.19 9.07
C PHE A 321 1.45 7.78 9.98
N GLY A 322 0.22 7.89 9.48
CA GLY A 322 -0.91 8.32 10.29
C GLY A 322 -1.11 7.41 11.50
N SER A 323 -1.14 8.02 12.69
CA SER A 323 -1.59 7.47 13.98
C SER A 323 -1.57 5.93 14.14
N SER A 324 -0.41 5.32 14.38
CA SER A 324 -0.33 3.91 14.83
C SER A 324 -0.31 3.84 16.36
N LYS A 325 -1.19 3.04 16.96
CA LYS A 325 -1.12 2.71 18.40
C LYS A 325 0.18 1.94 18.69
N LEU A 326 0.85 2.25 19.81
CA LEU A 326 2.13 1.62 20.20
C LEU A 326 1.97 0.10 20.31
N GLY A 327 2.97 -0.62 19.80
CA GLY A 327 3.03 -2.08 19.89
C GLY A 327 2.08 -2.79 18.94
N SER A 328 1.52 -2.07 17.95
CA SER A 328 0.55 -2.52 16.95
C SER A 328 -0.54 -3.46 17.49
N PRO A 329 -1.80 -3.01 17.70
CA PRO A 329 -2.88 -3.86 18.21
C PRO A 329 -3.19 -5.07 17.31
N TYR A 330 -2.63 -5.11 16.09
CA TYR A 330 -2.76 -6.20 15.13
C TYR A 330 -1.69 -7.30 15.30
N PHE A 331 -0.66 -7.07 16.13
CA PHE A 331 0.23 -8.13 16.61
C PHE A 331 -0.48 -8.97 17.67
N ASN A 332 -1.42 -9.80 17.21
CA ASN A 332 -2.09 -10.80 18.02
C ASN A 332 -1.31 -12.12 17.96
N SER A 333 -0.68 -12.51 19.07
CA SER A 333 -0.08 -13.82 19.27
C SER A 333 -0.67 -14.42 20.54
N SER A 334 -1.03 -15.71 20.48
CA SER A 334 -1.49 -16.48 21.64
C SER A 334 -0.36 -16.82 22.61
N ARG A 335 0.90 -16.60 22.23
CA ARG A 335 2.08 -16.90 23.05
C ARG A 335 2.45 -15.77 24.00
N ILE A 336 2.08 -14.53 23.68
CA ILE A 336 2.34 -13.36 24.52
C ILE A 336 1.03 -12.81 25.09
N SER A 337 1.00 -12.63 26.41
CA SER A 337 -0.19 -12.09 27.07
C SER A 337 -0.34 -10.59 26.82
N GLU A 338 -1.58 -10.11 26.80
CA GLU A 338 -1.86 -8.67 26.71
C GLU A 338 -1.28 -7.90 27.91
N ALA A 339 -1.24 -8.52 29.09
CA ALA A 339 -0.61 -7.94 30.28
C ALA A 339 0.89 -7.69 30.06
N TRP A 340 1.62 -8.66 29.53
CA TRP A 340 3.04 -8.52 29.21
C TRP A 340 3.29 -7.44 28.15
N LYS A 341 2.47 -7.38 27.10
CA LYS A 341 2.59 -6.30 26.09
C LYS A 341 2.41 -4.92 26.72
N ASN A 342 1.38 -4.75 27.56
CA ASN A 342 1.14 -3.49 28.25
C ASN A 342 2.30 -3.12 29.17
N GLU A 343 2.92 -4.09 29.85
CA GLU A 343 4.12 -3.86 30.66
C GLU A 343 5.29 -3.33 29.81
N GLN A 344 5.57 -3.96 28.67
CA GLN A 344 6.64 -3.52 27.76
C GLN A 344 6.35 -2.15 27.15
N ILE A 345 5.10 -1.88 26.76
CA ILE A 345 4.66 -0.56 26.26
C ILE A 345 4.89 0.50 27.34
N ASN A 346 4.45 0.26 28.57
CA ASN A 346 4.61 1.20 29.67
C ASN A 346 6.08 1.49 29.96
N LYS A 347 6.92 0.44 29.97
CA LYS A 347 8.37 0.58 30.13
C LYS A 347 8.98 1.46 29.03
N LYS A 348 8.61 1.22 27.77
CA LYS A 348 9.11 2.01 26.63
C LYS A 348 8.61 3.45 26.63
N ILE A 349 7.38 3.70 27.04
CA ILE A 349 6.86 5.06 27.24
C ILE A 349 7.66 5.76 28.33
N MET A 350 7.87 5.11 29.48
CA MET A 350 8.67 5.68 30.58
C MET A 350 10.09 6.04 30.12
N GLU A 351 10.80 5.10 29.48
CA GLU A 351 12.14 5.34 28.90
C GLU A 351 12.12 6.50 27.90
N PHE A 352 11.09 6.57 27.05
CA PHE A 352 10.92 7.65 26.06
C PHE A 352 10.74 9.01 26.74
N LEU A 353 9.90 9.09 27.76
CA LEU A 353 9.63 10.32 28.50
C LEU A 353 10.85 10.76 29.31
N GLU A 354 11.56 9.86 29.98
CA GLU A 354 12.79 10.17 30.72
C GLU A 354 13.85 10.77 29.79
N LYS A 355 14.09 10.10 28.65
CA LYS A 355 15.06 10.53 27.63
C LYS A 355 14.74 11.92 27.08
N ASN A 356 13.45 12.29 26.97
CA ASN A 356 13.02 13.51 26.28
C ASN A 356 12.34 14.55 27.17
N SER A 357 12.30 14.36 28.49
CA SER A 357 11.64 15.23 29.48
C SER A 357 11.92 16.74 29.32
N SER A 358 13.15 17.09 28.95
CA SER A 358 13.61 18.46 28.76
C SER A 358 13.24 19.08 27.40
N ARG A 359 12.70 18.31 26.45
CA ARG A 359 12.39 18.76 25.09
C ARG A 359 10.92 19.14 25.01
N PRO A 360 10.58 20.42 24.75
CA PRO A 360 9.20 20.82 24.56
C PRO A 360 8.56 20.10 23.36
N ALA A 361 7.38 19.51 23.54
CA ALA A 361 6.66 18.81 22.47
C ALA A 361 5.14 18.86 22.61
N GLU A 362 4.41 18.52 21.55
CA GLU A 362 2.94 18.48 21.54
C GLU A 362 2.42 17.15 22.10
N TYR A 363 2.84 16.80 23.33
CA TYR A 363 2.52 15.50 23.93
C TYR A 363 1.00 15.23 24.00
N PHE A 364 0.18 16.23 24.33
CA PHE A 364 -1.26 16.04 24.42
C PHE A 364 -1.92 15.63 23.10
N SER A 365 -1.62 16.32 21.99
CA SER A 365 -2.23 15.99 20.69
C SER A 365 -1.68 14.68 20.14
N GLU A 366 -0.37 14.46 20.22
CA GLU A 366 0.23 13.26 19.63
C GLU A 366 -0.11 12.01 20.44
N PHE A 367 -0.17 12.10 21.78
CA PHE A 367 -0.61 10.99 22.62
C PHE A 367 -2.14 10.78 22.61
N SER A 368 -2.95 11.69 22.07
CA SER A 368 -4.42 11.54 22.00
C SER A 368 -4.85 10.34 21.15
N TYR A 369 -4.04 9.97 20.16
CA TYR A 369 -4.23 8.76 19.34
C TYR A 369 -3.84 7.46 20.07
N TYR A 370 -3.20 7.60 21.23
CA TYR A 370 -2.82 6.53 22.15
C TYR A 370 -3.71 6.57 23.39
N ASN A 371 -3.39 5.77 24.40
CA ASN A 371 -4.06 5.86 25.69
C ASN A 371 -3.44 7.01 26.50
N LEU A 372 -3.86 8.24 26.19
CA LEU A 372 -3.40 9.50 26.80
C LEU A 372 -3.34 9.40 28.32
N ASP A 373 -4.40 8.89 28.95
CA ASP A 373 -4.49 8.75 30.41
C ASP A 373 -3.36 7.91 30.98
N LYS A 374 -3.00 6.80 30.32
CA LYS A 374 -1.86 5.96 30.74
C LYS A 374 -0.52 6.69 30.64
N VAL A 375 -0.31 7.46 29.57
CA VAL A 375 0.96 8.17 29.36
C VAL A 375 1.17 9.22 30.46
N TYR A 376 0.15 10.02 30.73
CA TYR A 376 0.22 11.03 31.79
C TYR A 376 0.28 10.40 33.19
N ALA A 377 -0.42 9.28 33.43
CA ALA A 377 -0.29 8.53 34.67
C ALA A 377 1.16 8.05 34.88
N ILE A 378 1.80 7.46 33.86
CA ILE A 378 3.21 7.04 33.91
C ILE A 378 4.12 8.23 34.23
N ALA A 379 3.93 9.37 33.56
CA ALA A 379 4.73 10.58 33.81
C ALA A 379 4.58 11.06 35.27
N LEU A 380 3.36 11.11 35.78
CA LEU A 380 3.05 11.57 37.14
C LEU A 380 3.58 10.62 38.21
N GLU A 381 3.31 9.31 38.08
CA GLU A 381 3.74 8.27 39.03
C GLU A 381 5.26 8.21 39.15
N ASN A 382 5.98 8.39 38.03
CA ASN A 382 7.43 8.37 37.98
C ASN A 382 8.07 9.75 38.16
N LYS A 383 7.27 10.80 38.39
CA LYS A 383 7.73 12.19 38.57
C LYS A 383 8.60 12.69 37.41
N ILE A 384 8.28 12.28 36.19
CA ILE A 384 8.99 12.70 34.99
C ILE A 384 8.43 14.07 34.56
N PRO A 385 9.24 15.14 34.58
CA PRO A 385 8.78 16.46 34.17
C PRO A 385 8.66 16.50 32.64
N ILE A 386 7.43 16.53 32.10
CA ILE A 386 7.20 16.66 30.65
C ILE A 386 6.93 18.11 30.28
N THR A 387 7.75 18.69 29.41
CA THR A 387 7.56 20.07 28.93
C THR A 387 6.59 20.09 27.74
N GLU A 388 5.42 20.66 27.92
CA GLU A 388 4.31 20.60 26.96
C GLU A 388 4.19 21.87 26.12
N THR A 389 3.93 21.69 24.83
CA THR A 389 3.47 22.72 23.88
C THR A 389 2.10 22.32 23.34
N PHE A 390 1.33 23.29 22.82
CA PHE A 390 -0.03 23.03 22.35
C PHE A 390 -0.27 23.64 20.96
N THR A 391 -0.84 22.85 20.07
CA THR A 391 -1.18 23.27 18.70
C THR A 391 -2.39 24.20 18.68
N THR A 392 -3.36 23.91 19.55
CA THR A 392 -4.62 24.64 19.66
C THR A 392 -4.98 24.90 21.11
N ILE A 393 -5.82 25.91 21.32
CA ILE A 393 -6.35 26.25 22.65
C ILE A 393 -7.35 25.20 23.13
N GLN A 394 -7.98 24.48 22.20
CA GLN A 394 -8.88 23.40 22.55
C GLN A 394 -8.11 22.27 23.24
N ASP A 395 -6.97 21.87 22.67
CA ASP A 395 -6.07 20.88 23.26
C ASP A 395 -5.62 21.30 24.67
N PHE A 396 -5.22 22.56 24.83
CA PHE A 396 -4.85 23.11 26.13
C PHE A 396 -6.00 23.05 27.16
N LYS A 397 -7.21 23.46 26.76
CA LYS A 397 -8.39 23.41 27.64
C LYS A 397 -8.74 21.98 28.05
N GLU A 398 -8.68 21.06 27.11
CA GLU A 398 -8.94 19.64 27.37
C GLU A 398 -7.89 19.03 28.28
N ARG A 399 -6.60 19.35 28.07
CA ARG A 399 -5.50 18.97 28.95
C ARG A 399 -5.69 19.40 30.40
N ILE A 400 -6.15 20.62 30.62
CA ILE A 400 -6.48 21.11 31.98
C ILE A 400 -7.70 20.37 32.53
N LYS A 401 -8.76 20.22 31.72
CA LYS A 401 -10.01 19.59 32.16
C LYS A 401 -9.83 18.12 32.55
N LEU A 402 -9.03 17.36 31.79
CA LEU A 402 -8.87 15.92 31.98
C LEU A 402 -7.99 15.58 33.19
N PHE A 403 -6.89 16.30 33.37
CA PHE A 403 -5.89 15.93 34.38
C PHE A 403 -5.82 16.89 35.57
N ASN A 404 -6.28 18.14 35.42
CA ASN A 404 -6.27 19.17 36.47
C ASN A 404 -4.97 19.25 37.30
N HIS A 405 -3.82 18.99 36.65
CA HIS A 405 -2.49 19.00 37.24
C HIS A 405 -1.64 20.12 36.63
N PRO A 406 -0.63 20.65 37.35
CA PRO A 406 0.29 21.65 36.83
C PRO A 406 0.93 21.19 35.51
N ILE A 407 1.01 22.12 34.56
CA ILE A 407 1.69 21.93 33.28
C ILE A 407 3.09 22.52 33.39
N ILE A 408 4.10 21.85 32.83
CA ILE A 408 5.39 22.47 32.55
C ILE A 408 5.30 23.04 31.15
N TYR A 409 5.01 24.33 31.05
CA TYR A 409 4.56 24.98 29.84
C TYR A 409 5.71 25.52 28.98
N CYS A 410 5.61 25.29 27.67
CA CYS A 410 6.39 25.98 26.66
C CYS A 410 5.45 26.68 25.66
N PRO A 411 5.59 28.00 25.44
CA PRO A 411 4.69 28.76 24.57
C PRO A 411 4.96 28.52 23.08
N VAL A 412 6.10 27.91 22.74
CA VAL A 412 6.61 27.85 21.37
C VAL A 412 6.89 26.43 20.93
N LYS A 413 6.42 26.10 19.74
CA LYS A 413 6.90 24.96 18.95
C LYS A 413 7.84 25.48 17.87
N ILE A 414 9.01 24.86 17.76
CA ILE A 414 9.98 25.12 16.70
C ILE A 414 10.07 23.85 15.86
N SER A 415 9.75 23.94 14.56
CA SER A 415 9.93 22.80 13.66
C SER A 415 11.38 22.69 13.16
N ASP A 416 11.75 21.53 12.64
CA ASP A 416 13.05 21.29 11.97
C ASP A 416 13.34 22.24 10.80
N ARG A 417 12.31 22.87 10.23
CA ARG A 417 12.45 23.90 9.19
C ARG A 417 12.62 25.31 9.76
N GLY A 418 12.78 25.44 11.07
CA GLY A 418 12.90 26.71 11.78
C GLY A 418 11.60 27.50 11.90
N GLN A 419 10.43 26.87 11.69
CA GLN A 419 9.16 27.57 11.85
C GLN A 419 8.82 27.67 13.33
N ILE A 420 8.62 28.90 13.81
CA ILE A 420 8.19 29.18 15.18
C ILE A 420 6.68 29.35 15.17
N LYS A 421 5.99 28.61 16.03
CA LYS A 421 4.54 28.69 16.20
C LYS A 421 4.19 28.82 17.68
N LEU A 422 3.35 29.79 18.02
CA LEU A 422 2.81 29.96 19.36
C LEU A 422 1.39 29.39 19.43
N CYS A 423 1.03 28.77 20.56
CA CYS A 423 -0.33 28.33 20.81
C CYS A 423 -1.28 29.54 20.81
N GLY A 424 -2.28 29.55 19.94
CA GLY A 424 -3.26 30.65 19.87
C GLY A 424 -2.96 31.74 18.84
N SER A 425 -1.75 31.77 18.27
CA SER A 425 -1.38 32.67 17.16
C SER A 425 -2.18 32.33 15.88
N ALA A 426 -2.73 33.34 15.23
CA ALA A 426 -3.46 33.20 13.97
C ALA A 426 -2.50 33.29 12.78
N THR A 427 -2.70 32.43 11.79
CA THR A 427 -1.94 32.45 10.53
C THR A 427 -2.31 33.63 9.61
N ASN A 428 -3.31 34.44 9.98
CA ASN A 428 -3.82 35.55 9.17
C ASN A 428 -4.06 36.79 10.03
N LYS A 429 -3.49 37.92 9.59
CA LYS A 429 -3.56 39.24 10.24
C LYS A 429 -4.98 39.76 10.50
N TYR A 430 -5.99 39.24 9.81
CA TYR A 430 -7.39 39.63 10.02
C TYR A 430 -7.99 39.20 11.37
N TYR A 431 -7.33 38.35 12.14
CA TYR A 431 -7.87 37.76 13.38
C TYR A 431 -7.19 38.20 14.68
N PHE A 432 -6.34 39.23 14.65
CA PHE A 432 -5.56 39.68 15.81
C PHE A 432 -6.41 40.07 17.04
N GLU A 433 -7.60 40.64 16.86
CA GLU A 433 -8.48 41.00 18.00
C GLU A 433 -8.91 39.77 18.82
N LYS A 434 -9.02 38.59 18.19
CA LYS A 434 -9.36 37.33 18.87
C LYS A 434 -8.15 36.66 19.52
N GLU A 435 -6.92 37.14 19.34
CA GLU A 435 -5.71 36.53 19.94
C GLU A 435 -5.50 36.90 21.41
N ASN A 436 -5.85 38.12 21.80
CA ASN A 436 -5.76 38.53 23.21
C ASN A 436 -6.66 37.68 24.11
N GLU A 437 -7.87 37.36 23.66
CA GLU A 437 -8.79 36.47 24.40
C GLU A 437 -8.22 35.04 24.52
N LYS A 438 -7.53 34.60 23.49
CA LYS A 438 -6.89 33.29 23.41
C LYS A 438 -5.70 33.15 24.37
N PHE A 439 -4.78 34.11 24.38
CA PHE A 439 -3.65 34.11 25.32
C PHE A 439 -4.11 34.28 26.76
N ARG A 440 -5.08 35.16 27.05
CA ARG A 440 -5.69 35.25 28.38
C ARG A 440 -6.25 33.92 28.86
N THR A 441 -6.94 33.19 27.97
CA THR A 441 -7.47 31.85 28.31
C THR A 441 -6.36 30.87 28.68
N ILE A 442 -5.21 30.93 27.98
CA ILE A 442 -4.04 30.11 28.31
C ILE A 442 -3.48 30.53 29.66
N GLU A 443 -3.25 31.83 29.87
CA GLU A 443 -2.68 32.40 31.10
C GLU A 443 -3.53 32.09 32.34
N ASP A 444 -4.85 32.30 32.27
CA ASP A 444 -5.79 31.97 33.35
C ASP A 444 -5.76 30.46 33.68
N GLY A 445 -5.65 29.62 32.65
CA GLY A 445 -5.49 28.18 32.81
C GLY A 445 -4.17 27.80 33.49
N LEU A 446 -3.06 28.44 33.12
CA LEU A 446 -1.75 28.20 33.71
C LEU A 446 -1.69 28.68 35.17
N ILE A 447 -2.28 29.84 35.47
CA ILE A 447 -2.37 30.37 36.83
C ILE A 447 -3.23 29.46 37.71
N SER A 448 -4.42 29.07 37.24
CA SER A 448 -5.36 28.25 38.03
C SER A 448 -4.81 26.86 38.37
N THR A 449 -3.92 26.32 37.54
CA THR A 449 -3.27 25.02 37.73
C THR A 449 -1.91 25.10 38.43
N ASN A 450 -1.47 26.30 38.85
CA ASN A 450 -0.12 26.54 39.38
C ASN A 450 0.99 25.99 38.47
N SER A 451 0.78 26.17 37.16
CA SER A 451 1.69 25.70 36.12
C SER A 451 3.02 26.45 36.15
N LYS A 452 4.08 25.77 35.71
CA LYS A 452 5.46 26.25 35.75
C LYS A 452 6.07 26.20 34.36
N THR A 453 7.29 26.69 34.22
CA THR A 453 8.09 26.53 33.00
C THR A 453 9.50 26.02 33.35
N THR A 454 10.43 25.99 32.39
CA THR A 454 11.82 25.62 32.63
C THR A 454 12.76 26.80 32.35
N LYS A 455 13.98 26.76 32.90
CA LYS A 455 15.04 27.73 32.57
C LYS A 455 15.32 27.78 31.07
N LEU A 456 15.39 26.61 30.43
CA LEU A 456 15.60 26.49 28.97
C LEU A 456 14.50 27.18 28.16
N VAL A 457 13.24 27.04 28.58
CA VAL A 457 12.12 27.74 27.93
C VAL A 457 12.27 29.24 28.11
N LYS A 458 12.62 29.74 29.30
CA LYS A 458 12.84 31.18 29.51
C LYS A 458 13.96 31.73 28.64
N GLU A 459 15.10 31.05 28.56
CA GLU A 459 16.21 31.42 27.68
C GLU A 459 15.76 31.47 26.21
N THR A 460 14.99 30.48 25.77
CA THR A 460 14.41 30.43 24.42
C THR A 460 13.50 31.63 24.17
N VAL A 461 12.61 31.95 25.10
CA VAL A 461 11.69 33.09 25.02
C VAL A 461 12.44 34.42 25.00
N GLU A 462 13.47 34.59 25.84
CA GLU A 462 14.32 35.78 25.82
C GLU A 462 15.01 35.97 24.47
N ASN A 463 15.55 34.88 23.91
CA ASN A 463 16.20 34.92 22.61
C ASN A 463 15.22 35.30 21.51
N LEU A 464 14.01 34.74 21.52
CA LEU A 464 12.94 35.08 20.57
C LEU A 464 12.55 36.57 20.63
N LEU A 465 12.41 37.11 21.84
CA LEU A 465 12.08 38.54 22.04
C LEU A 465 13.21 39.49 21.62
N LYS A 466 14.47 39.02 21.62
CA LYS A 466 15.65 39.77 21.17
C LYS A 466 15.91 39.67 19.67
N LEU A 467 15.17 38.83 18.93
CA LEU A 467 15.37 38.69 17.48
C LEU A 467 15.07 40.02 16.76
N PRO A 468 15.92 40.46 15.82
CA PRO A 468 15.80 41.76 15.17
C PRO A 468 14.65 41.86 14.17
N PHE A 469 13.92 40.77 13.93
CA PHE A 469 12.83 40.69 12.95
C PHE A 469 11.48 40.81 13.67
N ASN A 470 10.66 41.79 13.29
CA ASN A 470 9.36 42.06 13.91
C ASN A 470 8.26 41.10 13.41
N PHE A 471 8.42 39.80 13.67
CA PHE A 471 7.43 38.78 13.30
C PHE A 471 6.38 38.52 14.38
N LEU A 472 6.64 38.94 15.63
CA LEU A 472 5.71 38.83 16.76
C LEU A 472 4.83 40.08 16.88
N ASN A 473 3.53 39.87 17.06
CA ASN A 473 2.59 40.93 17.43
C ASN A 473 2.63 41.24 18.93
N ASP A 474 1.95 42.30 19.36
CA ASP A 474 2.00 42.76 20.75
C ASP A 474 1.39 41.74 21.73
N SER A 475 0.30 41.07 21.35
CA SER A 475 -0.32 40.00 22.16
C SER A 475 0.64 38.81 22.36
N GLU A 476 1.37 38.43 21.31
CA GLU A 476 2.38 37.38 21.39
C GLU A 476 3.55 37.79 22.30
N LYS A 477 4.02 39.04 22.19
CA LYS A 477 5.07 39.57 23.06
C LYS A 477 4.62 39.60 24.51
N ASP A 478 3.40 40.04 24.78
CA ASP A 478 2.83 40.09 26.13
C ASP A 478 2.73 38.69 26.74
N HIS A 479 2.27 37.71 25.95
CA HIS A 479 2.20 36.32 26.40
C HIS A 479 3.60 35.73 26.68
N LEU A 480 4.58 35.99 25.83
CA LEU A 480 5.97 35.59 26.07
C LEU A 480 6.54 36.26 27.34
N GLN A 481 6.22 37.53 27.59
CA GLN A 481 6.59 38.22 28.83
C GLN A 481 5.91 37.63 30.06
N PHE A 482 4.67 37.16 29.94
CA PHE A 482 4.00 36.39 30.99
C PHE A 482 4.80 35.11 31.31
N VAL A 483 5.22 34.34 30.30
CA VAL A 483 6.00 33.10 30.50
C VAL A 483 7.33 33.36 31.21
N LEU A 484 8.02 34.47 30.91
CA LEU A 484 9.25 34.85 31.62
C LEU A 484 9.04 35.07 33.13
N ARG A 485 7.83 35.43 33.55
CA ARG A 485 7.47 35.65 34.97
C ARG A 485 7.03 34.37 35.70
N MET A 486 6.72 33.29 34.98
CA MET A 486 6.33 32.02 35.60
C MET A 486 7.45 31.44 36.47
N GLU A 487 7.11 30.68 37.52
CA GLU A 487 8.11 29.93 38.28
C GLU A 487 8.77 28.83 37.41
N THR A 488 10.04 28.51 37.68
CA THR A 488 10.73 27.38 37.05
C THR A 488 10.62 26.11 37.90
N VAL A 489 10.64 24.95 37.26
CA VAL A 489 10.75 23.64 37.94
C VAL A 489 12.21 23.26 38.23
N ASP A 490 13.17 23.86 37.51
CA ASP A 490 14.59 23.53 37.48
C ASP A 490 15.49 24.72 37.83
#